data_AF-A0A933DSY2-F1
#
_entry.id   AF-A0A933DSY2-F1
#
_cell.length_a   1.000
_cell.length_b   1.000
_cell.length_c   1.000
_cell.angle_alpha   90.00
_cell.angle_beta   90.00
_cell.angle_gamma   90.00
#
_symmetry.space_group_name_H-M   'P 1'
#
loop_
_entity.id
_entity.type
_entity.pdbx_description
1 polymer ?
#
loop_
_entity_poly.entity_id
_entity_poly.type
_entity_poly.pdbx_seq_one_letter_code
_entity_poly.pdbx_strand_id
1 'polypeptide(L)'
;MITLAHVRNLVTTAPTDSIFAFTDAVGTGDRVAAFRALAALEQARVDPQYLLTMLTRQFRLLVSAADLLARGTHPTNLATELKVAPFVAQKLTQQARHASVPRLRDAFLALAALDHRLKSSRAPWQALVDLFCLKVST
;
A
#
# COMPACT_ATOMS: atom_id res chain seq x y z
N MET A 1 -2.93 -16.06 -32.12
CA MET A 1 -3.70 -15.56 -30.97
C MET A 1 -2.89 -15.74 -29.70
N ILE A 2 -2.71 -14.69 -28.90
CA ILE A 2 -2.08 -14.80 -27.58
C ILE A 2 -3.19 -15.21 -26.59
N THR A 3 -2.98 -16.33 -25.88
CA THR A 3 -3.93 -16.87 -24.90
C THR A 3 -3.55 -16.45 -23.49
N LEU A 4 -4.49 -16.53 -22.53
CA LEU A 4 -4.21 -16.25 -21.11
C LEU A 4 -3.10 -17.14 -20.54
N ALA A 5 -2.97 -18.37 -21.04
CA ALA A 5 -1.89 -19.29 -20.69
C ALA A 5 -0.52 -18.79 -21.17
N HIS A 6 -0.44 -18.20 -22.38
CA HIS A 6 0.80 -17.60 -22.88
C HIS A 6 1.24 -16.41 -22.03
N VAL A 7 0.29 -15.56 -21.61
CA VAL A 7 0.60 -14.41 -20.74
C VAL A 7 1.10 -14.87 -19.37
N ARG A 8 0.44 -15.85 -18.74
CA ARG A 8 0.87 -16.36 -17.42
C ARG A 8 2.23 -17.05 -17.44
N ASN A 9 2.58 -17.72 -18.55
CA ASN A 9 3.86 -18.43 -18.67
C ASN A 9 5.03 -17.53 -19.05
N LEU A 10 4.78 -16.35 -19.64
CA LEU A 10 5.82 -15.43 -20.12
C LEU A 10 5.98 -14.18 -19.25
N VAL A 11 5.01 -13.86 -18.39
CA VAL A 11 5.06 -12.68 -17.52
C VAL A 11 5.42 -13.12 -16.11
N THR A 12 6.66 -12.84 -15.69
CA THR A 12 7.03 -12.82 -14.28
C THR A 12 6.41 -11.60 -13.61
N THR A 13 5.89 -11.74 -12.39
CA THR A 13 5.37 -10.59 -11.64
C THR A 13 6.51 -9.59 -11.41
N ALA A 14 6.36 -8.38 -11.96
CA ALA A 14 7.37 -7.35 -11.78
C ALA A 14 7.42 -6.93 -10.30
N PRO A 15 8.60 -6.59 -9.74
CA PRO A 15 8.72 -6.12 -8.37
C PRO A 15 7.77 -4.93 -8.09
N THR A 16 7.60 -4.03 -9.05
CA THR A 16 6.71 -2.87 -8.98
C THR A 16 5.24 -3.27 -8.81
N ASP A 17 4.78 -4.32 -9.50
CA ASP A 17 3.41 -4.81 -9.41
C ASP A 17 3.15 -5.41 -8.01
N SER A 18 4.13 -6.14 -7.49
CA SER A 18 4.08 -6.67 -6.11
C SER A 18 4.04 -5.57 -5.07
N ILE A 19 4.71 -4.43 -5.30
CA ILE A 19 4.69 -3.28 -4.38
C ILE A 19 3.31 -2.63 -4.39
N PHE A 20 2.73 -2.38 -5.57
CA PHE A 20 1.39 -1.82 -5.65
C PHE A 20 0.35 -2.76 -5.04
N ALA A 21 0.44 -4.06 -5.33
CA ALA A 21 -0.42 -5.07 -4.72
C ALA A 21 -0.32 -5.08 -3.20
N PHE A 22 0.90 -4.96 -2.66
CA PHE A 22 1.14 -4.88 -1.22
C PHE A 22 0.57 -3.60 -0.60
N THR A 23 0.87 -2.42 -1.16
CA THR A 23 0.37 -1.15 -0.62
C THR A 23 -1.16 -1.06 -0.71
N ASP A 24 -1.75 -1.60 -1.77
CA ASP A 24 -3.20 -1.64 -1.94
C ASP A 24 -3.85 -2.54 -0.88
N ALA A 25 -3.31 -3.75 -0.68
CA ALA A 25 -3.81 -4.71 0.30
C ALA A 25 -3.70 -4.17 1.74
N VAL A 26 -2.59 -3.50 2.07
CA VAL A 26 -2.45 -2.81 3.37
C VAL A 26 -3.47 -1.69 3.49
N GLY A 27 -3.69 -0.90 2.43
CA GLY A 27 -4.66 0.19 2.42
C GLY A 27 -6.11 -0.27 2.58
N THR A 28 -6.49 -1.42 2.02
CA THR A 28 -7.82 -2.02 2.20
C THR A 28 -7.95 -2.83 3.49
N GLY A 29 -6.84 -3.16 4.17
CA GLY A 29 -6.84 -4.05 5.32
C GLY A 29 -6.98 -5.54 4.96
N ASP A 30 -6.79 -5.91 3.70
CA ASP A 30 -6.78 -7.31 3.26
C ASP A 30 -5.45 -7.98 3.66
N ARG A 31 -5.46 -8.58 4.86
CA ARG A 31 -4.29 -9.28 5.42
C ARG A 31 -3.79 -10.41 4.52
N VAL A 32 -4.70 -11.19 3.93
CA VAL A 32 -4.32 -12.35 3.10
C VAL A 32 -3.59 -11.89 1.85
N ALA A 33 -4.14 -10.86 1.18
CA ALA A 33 -3.49 -10.27 0.03
C ALA A 33 -2.15 -9.60 0.40
N ALA A 34 -2.07 -8.93 1.55
CA ALA A 34 -0.85 -8.27 2.01
C ALA A 34 0.28 -9.27 2.27
N PHE A 35 0.03 -10.37 3.00
CA PHE A 35 1.05 -11.39 3.26
C PHE A 35 1.50 -12.10 1.98
N ARG A 36 0.58 -12.40 1.06
CA ARG A 36 0.93 -12.98 -0.24
C ARG A 36 1.82 -12.05 -1.06
N ALA A 37 1.49 -10.75 -1.09
CA ALA A 37 2.30 -9.76 -1.80
C ALA A 37 3.67 -9.57 -1.13
N LEU A 38 3.74 -9.61 0.20
CA LEU A 38 5.00 -9.54 0.94
C LEU A 38 5.95 -10.70 0.60
N ALA A 39 5.43 -11.93 0.51
CA ALA A 39 6.22 -13.09 0.09
C ALA A 39 6.78 -12.91 -1.35
N ALA A 40 6.00 -12.31 -2.26
CA ALA A 40 6.46 -12.00 -3.60
C ALA A 40 7.53 -10.90 -3.62
N LEU A 41 7.41 -9.88 -2.75
CA LEU A 41 8.41 -8.82 -2.58
C LEU A 41 9.74 -9.35 -2.05
N GLU A 42 9.67 -10.32 -1.14
CA GLU A 42 10.86 -11.00 -0.62
C GLU A 42 11.59 -11.78 -1.72
N GLN A 43 10.86 -12.57 -2.51
CA GLN A 43 11.42 -13.29 -3.66
C GLN A 43 12.06 -12.34 -4.69
N ALA A 44 11.45 -11.18 -4.87
CA ALA A 44 11.95 -10.12 -5.76
C ALA A 44 13.12 -9.30 -5.16
N ARG A 45 13.55 -9.58 -3.92
CA ARG A 45 14.64 -8.86 -3.21
C ARG A 45 14.47 -7.34 -3.22
N VAL A 46 13.24 -6.88 -3.01
CA VAL A 46 12.93 -5.44 -2.98
C VAL A 46 13.66 -4.76 -1.81
N ASP A 47 14.15 -3.54 -2.05
CA ASP A 47 14.71 -2.70 -1.01
C ASP A 47 13.64 -2.34 0.04
N PRO A 48 13.82 -2.71 1.33
CA PRO A 48 12.86 -2.38 2.38
C PRO A 48 12.65 -0.87 2.56
N GLN A 49 13.65 -0.04 2.26
CA GLN A 49 13.49 1.42 2.37
C GLN A 49 12.60 1.97 1.26
N TYR A 50 12.68 1.38 0.06
CA TYR A 50 11.75 1.70 -1.02
C TYR A 50 10.33 1.26 -0.68
N LEU A 51 10.14 0.06 -0.12
CA LEU A 51 8.84 -0.43 0.34
C LEU A 51 8.21 0.52 1.39
N LEU A 52 9.00 0.94 2.37
CA LEU A 52 8.57 1.90 3.39
C LEU A 52 8.16 3.25 2.77
N THR A 53 8.91 3.73 1.79
CA THR A 53 8.59 4.96 1.04
C THR A 53 7.24 4.83 0.34
N MET A 54 6.99 3.69 -0.29
CA MET A 54 5.75 3.40 -1.02
C MET A 54 4.54 3.24 -0.09
N LEU A 55 4.72 2.59 1.07
CA LEU A 55 3.71 2.55 2.13
C LEU A 55 3.38 3.96 2.64
N THR A 56 4.40 4.75 2.96
CA THR A 56 4.22 6.12 3.46
C THR A 56 3.47 6.98 2.45
N ARG A 57 3.82 6.87 1.16
CA ARG A 57 3.10 7.52 0.07
C ARG A 57 1.63 7.09 0.03
N GLN A 58 1.33 5.80 0.15
CA GLN A 58 -0.05 5.29 0.12
C GLN A 58 -0.90 5.89 1.24
N PHE A 59 -0.41 5.92 2.48
CA PHE A 59 -1.16 6.49 3.60
C PHE A 59 -1.35 8.01 3.48
N ARG A 60 -0.35 8.73 2.95
CA ARG A 60 -0.50 10.17 2.64
C ARG A 60 -1.60 10.41 1.61
N LEU A 61 -1.62 9.62 0.53
CA LEU A 61 -2.66 9.72 -0.50
C LEU A 61 -4.05 9.39 0.06
N LEU A 62 -4.15 8.41 0.97
CA LEU A 62 -5.40 8.07 1.65
C LEU A 62 -5.91 9.22 2.52
N VAL A 63 -5.05 9.86 3.30
CA VAL A 63 -5.42 11.04 4.09
C VAL A 63 -5.87 12.18 3.19
N SER A 64 -5.09 12.51 2.15
CA SER A 64 -5.46 13.57 1.21
C SER A 64 -6.77 13.28 0.49
N ALA A 65 -7.00 12.04 0.07
CA ALA A 65 -8.25 11.64 -0.55
C ALA A 65 -9.44 11.76 0.42
N ALA A 66 -9.27 11.33 1.67
CA ALA A 66 -10.31 11.42 2.70
C ALA A 66 -10.66 12.88 3.03
N ASP A 67 -9.66 13.76 3.16
CA ASP A 67 -9.87 15.19 3.41
C ASP A 67 -10.58 15.89 2.24
N LEU A 68 -10.16 15.62 1.00
CA LEU A 68 -10.82 16.17 -0.20
C LEU A 68 -12.28 15.71 -0.31
N LEU A 69 -12.55 14.43 -0.09
CA LEU A 69 -13.92 13.90 -0.10
C LEU A 69 -14.78 14.52 1.01
N ALA A 70 -14.22 14.71 2.21
CA ALA A 70 -14.91 15.36 3.32
C ALA A 70 -15.24 16.84 3.03
N ARG A 71 -14.40 17.52 2.24
CA ARG A 71 -14.64 18.91 1.75
C ARG A 71 -15.61 19.00 0.58
N GLY A 72 -16.15 17.87 0.11
CA GLY A 72 -17.11 17.83 -1.00
C GLY A 72 -16.48 17.76 -2.39
N THR A 73 -15.17 17.51 -2.51
CA THR A 73 -14.55 17.25 -3.82
C THR A 73 -15.19 16.04 -4.48
N HIS A 74 -15.64 16.18 -5.72
CA HIS A 74 -16.24 15.08 -6.46
C HIS A 74 -15.20 13.99 -6.78
N PRO A 75 -15.52 12.68 -6.64
CA PRO A 75 -14.56 11.60 -6.85
C PRO A 75 -13.83 11.62 -8.20
N THR A 76 -14.46 12.12 -9.27
CA THR A 76 -13.84 12.24 -10.60
C THR A 76 -12.67 13.22 -10.62
N ASN A 77 -12.62 14.18 -9.69
CA ASN A 77 -11.61 15.23 -9.65
C ASN A 77 -10.40 14.81 -8.81
N LEU A 78 -10.50 13.74 -8.02
CA LEU A 78 -9.41 13.27 -7.15
C LEU A 78 -8.11 12.98 -7.92
N ALA A 79 -8.20 12.45 -9.14
CA ALA A 79 -7.01 12.16 -9.94
C ALA A 79 -6.20 13.42 -10.25
N THR A 80 -6.90 14.51 -10.60
CA THR A 80 -6.31 15.82 -10.88
C THR A 80 -5.77 16.46 -9.60
N GLU A 81 -6.56 16.48 -8.53
CA GLU A 81 -6.18 17.09 -7.25
C GLU A 81 -4.96 16.40 -6.62
N LEU A 82 -4.92 15.07 -6.66
CA LEU A 82 -3.83 14.28 -6.09
C LEU A 82 -2.67 14.05 -7.06
N LYS A 83 -2.80 14.45 -8.33
CA LYS A 83 -1.81 14.23 -9.40
C LYS A 83 -1.41 12.75 -9.53
N VAL A 84 -2.41 11.88 -9.52
CA VAL A 84 -2.23 10.42 -9.67
C VAL A 84 -3.00 9.91 -10.89
N ALA A 85 -2.62 8.73 -11.37
CA ALA A 85 -3.34 8.08 -12.46
C ALA A 85 -4.81 7.79 -12.07
N PRO A 86 -5.77 7.83 -13.03
CA PRO A 86 -7.20 7.65 -12.73
C PRO A 86 -7.53 6.37 -11.96
N PHE A 87 -6.87 5.26 -12.29
CA PHE A 87 -7.10 3.98 -11.60
C PHE A 87 -6.64 4.01 -10.13
N VAL A 88 -5.61 4.79 -9.79
CA VAL A 88 -5.15 4.99 -8.41
C VAL A 88 -6.16 5.83 -7.65
N ALA A 89 -6.65 6.92 -8.25
CA ALA A 89 -7.69 7.76 -7.65
C ALA A 89 -8.99 6.99 -7.39
N GLN A 90 -9.37 6.08 -8.29
CA GLN A 90 -10.53 5.21 -8.10
C GLN A 90 -10.37 4.30 -6.87
N LYS A 91 -9.20 3.66 -6.73
CA LYS A 91 -8.88 2.83 -5.55
C LYS A 91 -8.87 3.66 -4.26
N LEU A 92 -8.22 4.83 -4.29
CA LEU A 92 -8.18 5.76 -3.16
C LEU A 92 -9.57 6.22 -2.75
N THR A 93 -10.47 6.49 -3.70
CA THR A 93 -11.86 6.85 -3.41
C THR A 93 -12.55 5.74 -2.62
N GLN A 94 -12.38 4.48 -3.04
CA GLN A 94 -13.00 3.33 -2.38
C GLN A 94 -12.44 3.10 -0.97
N GLN A 95 -11.12 3.26 -0.81
CA GLN A 95 -10.43 3.11 0.48
C GLN A 95 -10.75 4.27 1.44
N ALA A 96 -10.74 5.51 0.96
CA ALA A 96 -10.94 6.72 1.76
C ALA A 96 -12.36 6.80 2.35
N ARG A 97 -13.39 6.29 1.64
CA ARG A 97 -14.76 6.24 2.16
C ARG A 97 -14.92 5.43 3.45
N HIS A 98 -14.02 4.47 3.68
CA HIS A 98 -14.02 3.61 4.87
C HIS A 98 -12.89 3.97 5.84
N ALA A 99 -12.10 5.01 5.53
CA ALA A 99 -10.98 5.42 6.36
C ALA A 99 -11.46 6.32 7.51
N SER A 100 -11.26 5.86 8.74
CA SER A 100 -11.51 6.69 9.93
C SER A 100 -10.23 7.45 10.32
N VAL A 101 -10.39 8.66 10.87
CA VAL A 101 -9.27 9.46 11.38
C VAL A 101 -8.43 8.67 12.41
N PRO A 102 -9.02 7.94 13.38
CA PRO A 102 -8.25 7.10 14.30
C PRO A 102 -7.40 6.04 13.57
N ARG A 103 -7.98 5.35 12.58
CA ARG A 103 -7.25 4.32 11.81
C ARG A 103 -6.08 4.91 11.03
N LEU A 104 -6.27 6.06 10.38
CA LEU A 104 -5.20 6.73 9.65
C LEU A 104 -4.08 7.19 10.60
N ARG A 105 -4.42 7.76 11.76
CA ARG A 105 -3.44 8.13 12.80
C ARG A 105 -2.64 6.92 13.26
N ASP A 106 -3.31 5.83 13.60
CA ASP A 106 -2.66 4.63 14.13
C ASP A 106 -1.76 3.97 13.08
N ALA A 107 -2.14 4.04 11.80
CA ALA A 107 -1.28 3.64 10.69
C ALA A 107 -0.01 4.49 10.57
N PHE A 108 -0.10 5.82 10.73
CA PHE A 108 1.09 6.69 10.74
C PHE A 108 2.02 6.38 11.92
N LEU A 109 1.49 6.12 13.11
CA LEU A 109 2.29 5.71 14.26
C LEU A 109 2.97 4.35 14.01
N ALA A 110 2.27 3.42 13.37
CA ALA A 110 2.84 2.13 12.99
C ALA A 110 3.95 2.28 11.93
N LEU A 111 3.77 3.18 10.94
CA LEU A 111 4.81 3.48 9.94
C LEU A 111 6.05 4.11 10.58
N ALA A 112 5.88 5.04 11.53
CA ALA A 112 7.00 5.64 12.24
C ALA A 112 7.77 4.59 13.06
N ALA A 113 7.06 3.69 13.72
CA ALA A 113 7.68 2.57 14.43
C ALA A 113 8.40 1.61 13.48
N LEU A 114 7.84 1.35 12.29
CA LEU A 114 8.47 0.53 11.26
C LEU A 114 9.77 1.17 10.74
N ASP A 115 9.75 2.46 10.39
CA ASP A 115 10.94 3.22 9.96
C ASP A 115 12.06 3.16 11.00
N HIS A 116 11.72 3.42 12.26
CA HIS A 116 12.69 3.34 13.35
C HIS A 116 13.27 1.94 13.48
N ARG A 117 12.45 0.88 13.45
CA ARG A 117 12.91 -0.51 13.58
C ARG A 117 13.75 -0.95 12.38
N LEU A 118 13.42 -0.53 11.16
CA LEU A 118 14.22 -0.81 9.97
C LEU A 118 15.63 -0.23 10.08
N LYS A 119 15.78 0.93 10.73
CA LYS A 119 17.08 1.60 10.91
C LYS A 119 17.88 1.12 12.12
N SER A 120 17.22 0.60 13.15
CA SER A 120 17.85 0.33 14.47
C SER A 120 17.89 -1.15 14.86
N SER A 121 17.08 -2.01 14.23
CA SER A 121 16.99 -3.42 14.58
C SER A 121 17.94 -4.28 13.74
N ARG A 122 18.35 -5.41 14.31
CA ARG A 122 19.00 -6.51 13.56
C ARG A 122 18.01 -7.54 13.02
N ALA A 123 16.71 -7.37 13.29
CA ALA A 123 15.69 -8.30 12.84
C ALA A 123 15.52 -8.25 11.30
N PRO A 124 15.16 -9.37 10.66
CA PRO A 124 14.81 -9.38 9.25
C PRO A 124 13.68 -8.39 8.95
N TRP A 125 13.83 -7.60 7.88
CA TRP A 125 12.87 -6.56 7.54
C TRP A 125 11.46 -7.12 7.26
N GLN A 126 11.37 -8.34 6.76
CA GLN A 126 10.11 -9.07 6.51
C GLN A 126 9.31 -9.20 7.80
N ALA A 127 9.96 -9.67 8.88
CA ALA A 127 9.33 -9.81 10.19
C ALA A 127 8.91 -8.45 10.79
N LEU A 128 9.62 -7.37 10.46
CA LEU A 128 9.24 -6.02 10.86
C LEU A 128 7.97 -5.56 10.14
N VAL A 129 7.87 -5.84 8.84
CA VAL A 129 6.71 -5.52 7.99
C VAL A 129 5.51 -6.40 8.35
N ASP A 130 5.71 -7.67 8.68
CA ASP A 130 4.64 -8.56 9.18
C ASP A 130 3.99 -7.98 10.43
N LEU A 131 4.81 -7.56 11.41
CA LEU A 131 4.29 -6.94 12.64
C LEU A 131 3.54 -5.64 12.34
N PHE A 132 4.02 -4.85 11.38
CA PHE A 132 3.33 -3.65 10.92
C PHE A 132 1.94 -4.00 10.34
N CYS A 133 1.86 -5.00 9.45
CA CYS A 133 0.59 -5.45 8.86
C CYS A 133 -0.41 -5.91 9.93
N LEU A 134 0.06 -6.66 10.94
CA LEU A 134 -0.79 -7.08 12.06
C LEU A 134 -1.38 -5.89 12.83
N LYS A 135 -0.59 -4.84 13.04
CA LYS A 135 -0.99 -3.64 13.79
C LYS A 135 -1.96 -2.74 13.04
N VAL A 136 -1.81 -2.59 11.72
CA VAL A 136 -2.61 -1.65 10.90
C VAL A 136 -3.94 -2.25 10.41
N SER A 137 -4.05 -3.57 10.38
CA SER A 137 -5.28 -4.25 9.95
C SER A 137 -6.34 -4.45 11.05
N THR A 138 -6.14 -3.87 12.23
CA THR A 138 -7.09 -3.90 13.36
C THR A 138 -7.77 -2.54 13.47
#